data_AF-A0A7Y2WYJ7-F1
#
_entry.id   AF-A0A7Y2WYJ7-F1
#
_cell.length_a   1.000
_cell.length_b   1.000
_cell.length_c   1.000
_cell.angle_alpha   90.00
_cell.angle_beta   90.00
_cell.angle_gamma   90.00
#
_symmetry.space_group_name_H-M   'P 1'
#
loop_
_entity.id
_entity.type
_entity.pdbx_description
1 polymer ?
#
loop_
_entity_poly.entity_id
_entity_poly.type
_entity_poly.pdbx_seq_one_letter_code
_entity_poly.pdbx_strand_id
1 'polypeptide(L)'
;MLYKRGALLLQQPIVRHIDTFLIRPQRFGAVRDELARLPCAATPGFDATLAWQTLMRWLFHFLPARYTRLPSRHSEVVGRAGRP
;
A
#
# COMPACT_ATOMS: atom_id res chain seq x y z
N MET A 1 12.42 0.79 -18.84
CA MET A 1 13.30 0.77 -17.63
C MET A 1 12.55 0.85 -16.29
N LEU A 2 11.26 1.23 -16.25
CA LEU A 2 10.43 1.30 -15.01
C LEU A 2 10.27 -0.04 -14.26
N TYR A 3 10.27 -1.16 -14.99
CA TYR A 3 10.01 -2.49 -14.43
C TYR A 3 11.00 -2.94 -13.34
N LYS A 4 12.29 -2.53 -13.45
CA LYS A 4 13.33 -2.90 -12.48
C LYS A 4 13.10 -2.26 -11.10
N ARG A 5 12.57 -1.03 -11.05
CA ARG A 5 12.35 -0.31 -9.79
C ARG A 5 11.13 -0.84 -9.03
N GLY A 6 10.07 -1.24 -9.73
CA GLY A 6 8.90 -1.87 -9.12
C GLY A 6 9.23 -3.19 -8.43
N ALA A 7 10.09 -4.01 -9.03
CA ALA A 7 10.55 -5.27 -8.41
C ALA A 7 11.34 -5.03 -7.11
N LEU A 8 12.23 -4.04 -7.08
CA LEU A 8 12.97 -3.66 -5.88
C LEU A 8 12.06 -3.12 -4.78
N LEU A 9 11.02 -2.37 -5.14
CA LEU A 9 10.04 -1.86 -4.18
C LEU A 9 9.27 -3.02 -3.51
N LEU A 10 8.87 -4.05 -4.27
CA LEU A 10 8.19 -5.24 -3.74
C LEU A 10 9.06 -6.08 -2.80
N GLN A 11 10.38 -5.96 -2.88
CA GLN A 11 11.30 -6.65 -1.97
C GLN A 11 11.39 -5.97 -0.60
N GLN A 12 10.92 -4.72 -0.45
CA GLN A 12 10.92 -4.03 0.83
C GLN A 12 9.93 -4.70 1.80
N PRO A 13 10.33 -5.02 3.04
CA PRO A 13 9.48 -5.78 3.98
C PRO A 13 8.09 -5.17 4.19
N ILE A 14 8.03 -3.85 4.41
CA ILE A 14 6.77 -3.12 4.60
C ILE A 14 5.87 -3.18 3.36
N VAL A 15 6.47 -3.07 2.16
CA VAL A 15 5.72 -3.13 0.90
C VAL A 15 5.19 -4.54 0.68
N ARG A 16 5.99 -5.58 0.92
CA ARG A 16 5.56 -6.98 0.80
C ARG A 16 4.42 -7.31 1.76
N HIS A 17 4.49 -6.80 2.98
CA HIS A 17 3.42 -6.95 3.98
C HIS A 17 2.11 -6.32 3.48
N ILE A 18 2.17 -5.05 3.09
CA ILE A 18 1.01 -4.32 2.56
C ILE A 18 0.48 -4.95 1.27
N ASP A 19 1.36 -5.36 0.36
CA ASP A 19 0.98 -6.06 -0.85
C ASP A 19 0.19 -7.34 -0.54
N THR A 20 0.57 -8.08 0.50
CA THR A 20 -0.15 -9.28 0.96
C THR A 20 -1.48 -8.91 1.61
N PHE A 21 -1.51 -7.86 2.43
CA PHE A 21 -2.72 -7.37 3.07
C PHE A 21 -3.78 -6.90 2.05
N LEU A 22 -3.34 -6.32 0.94
CA LEU A 22 -4.16 -5.85 -0.18
C LEU A 22 -4.63 -6.96 -1.15
N ILE A 23 -4.35 -8.24 -0.86
CA ILE A 23 -4.96 -9.37 -1.58
C ILE A 23 -6.49 -9.25 -1.53
N ARG A 24 -7.02 -8.85 -0.38
CA ARG A 24 -8.41 -8.39 -0.27
C ARG A 24 -8.42 -6.86 -0.31
N PRO A 25 -9.39 -6.23 -1.00
CA PRO A 25 -9.54 -4.78 -0.97
C PRO A 25 -9.67 -4.24 0.45
N GLN A 26 -8.93 -3.17 0.75
CA GLN A 26 -8.90 -2.53 2.06
C GLN A 26 -9.27 -1.06 1.95
N ARG A 27 -10.03 -0.58 2.93
CA ARG A 27 -10.27 0.86 3.11
C ARG A 27 -9.00 1.54 3.63
N PHE A 28 -8.84 2.82 3.34
CA PHE A 28 -7.72 3.63 3.85
C PHE A 28 -7.48 3.43 5.36
N GLY A 29 -8.53 3.49 6.18
CA GLY A 29 -8.44 3.32 7.63
C GLY A 29 -7.88 1.94 8.04
N ALA A 30 -8.29 0.87 7.36
CA ALA A 30 -7.81 -0.48 7.66
C ALA A 30 -6.30 -0.62 7.39
N VAL A 31 -5.79 -0.01 6.33
CA VAL A 31 -4.35 -0.03 6.02
C VAL A 31 -3.57 0.83 7.01
N ARG A 32 -4.09 1.99 7.40
CA ARG A 32 -3.51 2.83 8.46
C ARG A 32 -3.41 2.06 9.78
N ASP A 33 -4.49 1.39 10.18
CA ASP A 33 -4.55 0.63 11.43
C ASP A 33 -3.64 -0.62 11.39
N GLU A 34 -3.41 -1.18 10.21
CA GLU A 34 -2.39 -2.20 9.99
C GLU A 34 -0.98 -1.65 10.17
N LEU A 35 -0.64 -0.53 9.53
CA LEU A 35 0.68 0.12 9.67
C LEU A 35 0.99 0.51 11.12
N ALA A 36 -0.02 0.95 11.88
CA ALA A 36 0.13 1.32 13.29
C ALA A 36 0.44 0.11 14.21
N ARG A 37 0.21 -1.11 13.74
CA ARG A 37 0.52 -2.36 14.48
C ARG A 37 1.87 -2.96 14.11
N LEU A 38 2.55 -2.42 13.09
CA LEU A 38 3.84 -2.93 12.64
C LEU A 38 5.00 -2.34 13.47
N PRO A 39 6.17 -3.01 13.52
CA PRO A 39 7.33 -2.51 14.25
C PRO A 39 7.79 -1.10 13.85
N CYS A 40 7.53 -0.65 12.61
CA CYS A 40 7.86 0.70 12.18
C CYS A 40 7.11 1.78 12.96
N ALA A 41 5.96 1.46 13.56
CA ALA A 41 5.20 2.36 14.41
C ALA A 41 5.92 2.75 15.71
N ALA A 42 6.92 1.97 16.14
CA ALA A 42 7.76 2.32 17.28
C ALA A 42 8.79 3.43 16.96
N THR A 43 8.93 3.82 15.68
CA THR A 43 9.85 4.88 15.27
C THR A 43 9.32 6.24 15.75
N PRO A 44 10.12 7.05 16.47
CA PRO A 44 9.71 8.40 16.88
C PRO A 44 9.24 9.24 15.69
N GLY A 45 8.07 9.87 15.81
CA GLY A 45 7.48 10.70 14.75
C GLY A 45 6.84 9.92 13.60
N PHE A 46 6.67 8.59 13.71
CA PHE A 46 5.94 7.81 12.71
C PHE A 46 4.46 8.23 12.65
N ASP A 47 3.99 8.56 11.45
CA ASP A 47 2.58 8.81 11.16
C ASP A 47 2.08 7.79 10.13
N ALA A 48 1.21 6.88 10.57
CA ALA A 48 0.63 5.83 9.74
C ALA A 48 -0.17 6.39 8.54
N THR A 49 -0.79 7.56 8.69
CA THR A 49 -1.55 8.24 7.64
C THR A 49 -0.61 8.74 6.54
N LEU A 50 0.45 9.47 6.92
CA LEU A 50 1.45 9.97 5.97
C LEU A 50 2.22 8.82 5.32
N ALA A 51 2.56 7.79 6.08
CA ALA A 51 3.20 6.58 5.58
C ALA A 51 2.31 5.90 4.53
N TRP A 52 1.01 5.71 4.80
CA TRP A 52 0.11 5.10 3.84
C TRP A 52 -0.07 5.94 2.57
N GLN A 53 -0.25 7.25 2.69
CA GLN A 53 -0.34 8.13 1.52
C GLN A 53 0.91 8.06 0.64
N THR A 54 2.09 8.00 1.26
CA THR A 54 3.37 7.88 0.54
C THR A 54 3.50 6.53 -0.14
N LEU A 55 3.17 5.44 0.57
CA LEU A 55 3.14 4.10 -0.01
C LEU A 55 2.18 4.04 -1.19
N MET A 56 0.94 4.53 -1.07
CA MET A 56 -0.01 4.57 -2.19
C MET A 56 0.58 5.25 -3.42
N ARG A 57 1.17 6.45 -3.27
CA ARG A 57 1.82 7.17 -4.38
C ARG A 57 2.89 6.30 -5.05
N TRP A 58 3.73 5.62 -4.27
CA TRP A 58 4.77 4.74 -4.80
C TRP A 58 4.17 3.50 -5.48
N LEU A 59 3.17 2.85 -4.87
CA LEU A 59 2.52 1.67 -5.43
C LEU A 59 1.87 1.99 -6.78
N PHE A 60 1.10 3.07 -6.88
CA PHE A 60 0.47 3.47 -8.15
C PHE A 60 1.47 3.95 -9.20
N HIS A 61 2.57 4.59 -8.79
CA HIS A 61 3.58 5.08 -9.72
C HIS A 61 4.49 3.95 -10.26
N PHE A 62 4.99 3.07 -9.39
CA PHE A 62 5.96 2.04 -9.76
C PHE A 62 5.32 0.70 -10.15
N LEU A 63 4.09 0.44 -9.70
CA LEU A 63 3.38 -0.83 -9.91
C LEU A 63 1.93 -0.59 -10.39
N PRO A 64 1.71 0.25 -11.42
CA PRO A 64 0.36 0.68 -11.83
C PRO A 64 -0.55 -0.49 -12.25
N ALA A 65 0.02 -1.57 -12.80
CA ALA A 65 -0.72 -2.75 -13.21
C ALA A 65 -1.07 -3.71 -12.06
N ARG A 66 -0.53 -3.48 -10.85
CA ARG A 66 -0.72 -4.38 -9.70
C ARG A 66 -1.76 -3.87 -8.73
N TYR A 67 -2.01 -2.56 -8.67
CA TYR A 67 -2.92 -1.95 -7.70
C TYR A 67 -4.01 -1.16 -8.39
N THR A 68 -5.21 -1.19 -7.80
CA THR A 68 -6.36 -0.44 -8.28
C THR A 68 -7.04 0.30 -7.14
N ARG A 69 -7.71 1.41 -7.48
CA ARG A 69 -8.65 2.10 -6.61
C ARG A 69 -10.04 1.63 -6.95
N LEU A 70 -10.78 1.19 -5.94
CA LEU A 70 -12.16 0.77 -6.10
C LEU A 70 -13.09 1.94 -5.77
N PRO A 71 -14.14 2.18 -6.57
CA PRO A 71 -15.09 3.24 -6.31
C PRO A 71 -15.84 2.97 -5.00
N SER A 72 -15.86 3.95 -4.12
CA SER A 72 -16.62 3.92 -2.87
C SER A 72 -17.05 5.33 -2.50
N ARG A 73 -18.30 5.48 -2.04
CA ARG A 73 -18.94 6.78 -1.83
C ARG A 73 -18.36 7.58 -0.66
N HIS A 74 -17.68 6.91 0.27
CA HIS A 74 -17.29 7.51 1.56
C HIS A 74 -15.83 7.25 1.96
N SER A 75 -15.09 6.39 1.24
CA SER A 75 -13.75 5.98 1.65
C SER A 75 -12.98 5.42 0.48
N GLU A 76 -11.74 5.86 0.28
CA GLU A 76 -10.85 5.24 -0.71
C GLU A 76 -10.60 3.77 -0.33
N VAL A 77 -10.89 2.88 -1.28
CA VAL A 77 -10.63 1.44 -1.17
C VAL A 77 -9.53 1.09 -2.16
N VAL A 78 -8.48 0.45 -1.68
CA VAL A 78 -7.34 0.00 -2.49
C VAL A 78 -7.27 -1.52 -2.45
N GLY A 79 -6.97 -2.14 -3.57
CA GLY A 79 -6.74 -3.58 -3.65
C GLY A 79 -5.74 -3.90 -4.75
N ARG A 80 -5.40 -5.18 -4.88
CA ARG A 80 -4.72 -5.64 -6.09
C ARG A 80 -5.64 -5.49 -7.29
N ALA A 81 -5.10 -4.99 -8.39
CA ALA A 81 -5.76 -5.14 -9.68
C ALA A 81 -5.88 -6.64 -9.92
N GLY A 82 -7.12 -7.15 -10.02
CA GLY A 82 -7.34 -8.53 -10.42
C GLY A 82 -6.56 -8.79 -11.70
N ARG A 83 -5.85 -9.92 -11.77
CA ARG A 83 -5.26 -10.31 -13.05
C ARG A 83 -6.43 -10.56 -14.04
N PRO A 84 -6.28 -10.25 -15.35
CA PRO A 84 -7.19 -10.75 -16.38
C PRO A 84 -7.44 -12.26 -16.26
#